data_AF-A0A6J3KSA6-F1
#
_entry.id   AF-A0A6J3KSA6-F1
#
_cell.length_a   1.000
_cell.length_b   1.000
_cell.length_c   1.000
_cell.angle_alpha   90.00
_cell.angle_beta   90.00
_cell.angle_gamma   90.00
#
_symmetry.space_group_name_H-M   'P 1'
#
loop_
_entity.id
_entity.type
_entity.pdbx_description
1 polymer ?
#
loop_
_entity_poly.entity_id
_entity_poly.type
_entity_poly.pdbx_seq_one_letter_code
_entity_poly.pdbx_strand_id
1 'polypeptide(L)'
;MSVNEKLASNALLSKTYDIKYAKFVNKVLKEAADSFEKEQKFLDDVLLNLYNIFGDALERALELYERGRITYIFPSESAGVPPHNDRHTARYLVQNATCFGTENGLKVTVEDAKCMQASAYIPAHVFQVFNLKEDVIFRVNLNILVECLCMFWSNINCQGSSVALQLFYEKFLQKGNGHPVTVLIEEDGIITDCSLKTQEPDELLDFHLEPENVLNKVVLQTELLKDILSELDSTSDFIELFLSPAPPFFRISTTGLAGICHIELPHDGELVDNFQCTSTAMSSYKLSHIKPAMKALSCANKVSLRTDTCGLLCFQYMVKTDEGHTCYIEYYISPVIDPNG
;
A
#
# COMPACT_ATOMS: atom_id res chain seq x y z
N MET A 1 21.87 -26.97 -27.87
CA MET A 1 22.05 -26.25 -26.58
C MET A 1 20.78 -26.43 -25.78
N SER A 2 20.87 -27.10 -24.63
CA SER A 2 19.68 -27.46 -23.84
C SER A 2 19.18 -26.27 -23.03
N VAL A 3 17.88 -26.27 -22.68
CA VAL A 3 17.22 -25.22 -21.87
C VAL A 3 17.94 -24.97 -20.54
N ASN A 4 18.62 -25.98 -19.99
CA ASN A 4 19.39 -25.88 -18.75
C ASN A 4 20.69 -25.06 -18.89
N GLU A 5 21.29 -24.99 -20.08
CA GLU A 5 22.51 -24.18 -20.31
C GLU A 5 22.19 -22.68 -20.40
N LYS A 6 21.00 -22.31 -20.91
CA LYS A 6 20.51 -20.92 -20.96
C LYS A 6 20.07 -20.37 -19.59
N LEU A 7 19.51 -21.21 -18.71
CA LEU A 7 19.19 -20.79 -17.34
C LEU A 7 20.45 -20.57 -16.49
N ALA A 8 21.47 -21.42 -16.65
CA ALA A 8 22.76 -21.27 -15.98
C ALA A 8 23.51 -20.02 -16.44
N SER A 9 23.48 -19.68 -17.74
CA SER A 9 24.10 -18.45 -18.26
C SER A 9 23.39 -17.19 -17.75
N ASN A 10 22.05 -17.20 -17.68
CA ASN A 10 21.27 -16.06 -17.20
C ASN A 10 21.42 -15.84 -15.68
N ALA A 11 21.54 -16.91 -14.89
CA ALA A 11 21.81 -16.83 -13.46
C ALA A 11 23.25 -16.34 -13.15
N LEU A 12 24.23 -16.67 -14.00
CA LEU A 12 25.58 -16.11 -13.91
C LEU A 12 25.60 -14.62 -14.32
N LEU A 13 24.84 -14.26 -15.36
CA LEU A 13 24.70 -12.88 -15.82
C LEU A 13 24.04 -12.01 -14.74
N SER A 14 22.94 -12.45 -14.12
CA SER A 14 22.27 -11.68 -13.05
C SER A 14 23.19 -11.46 -11.84
N LYS A 15 23.89 -12.51 -11.38
CA LYS A 15 24.90 -12.39 -10.30
C LYS A 15 26.05 -11.44 -10.65
N THR A 16 26.43 -11.36 -11.93
CA THR A 16 27.50 -10.45 -12.39
C THR A 16 27.01 -9.00 -12.49
N TYR A 17 25.75 -8.78 -12.89
CA TYR A 17 25.10 -7.47 -12.88
C TYR A 17 24.93 -6.94 -11.44
N ASP A 18 24.53 -7.79 -10.49
CA ASP A 18 24.38 -7.42 -9.08
C ASP A 18 25.71 -7.01 -8.43
N ILE A 19 26.81 -7.73 -8.73
CA ILE A 19 28.15 -7.38 -8.21
C ILE A 19 28.67 -6.08 -8.82
N LYS A 20 28.43 -5.84 -10.12
CA LYS A 20 28.84 -4.59 -10.78
C LYS A 20 28.05 -3.40 -10.26
N TYR A 21 26.74 -3.56 -10.06
CA TYR A 21 25.89 -2.53 -9.49
C TYR A 21 26.28 -2.21 -8.04
N ALA A 22 26.51 -3.22 -7.19
CA ALA A 22 26.98 -3.01 -5.82
C ALA A 22 28.35 -2.30 -5.77
N LYS A 23 29.27 -2.61 -6.69
CA LYS A 23 30.55 -1.89 -6.80
C LYS A 23 30.35 -0.44 -7.25
N PHE A 24 29.44 -0.19 -8.18
CA PHE A 24 29.08 1.15 -8.64
C PHE A 24 28.49 1.98 -7.50
N VAL A 25 27.52 1.45 -6.76
CA VAL A 25 26.90 2.12 -5.61
C VAL A 25 27.94 2.47 -4.54
N ASN A 26 28.79 1.51 -4.16
CA ASN A 26 29.85 1.76 -3.18
C ASN A 26 30.86 2.82 -3.64
N LYS A 27 31.16 2.86 -4.94
CA LYS A 27 32.03 3.89 -5.52
C LYS A 27 31.38 5.27 -5.40
N VAL A 28 30.11 5.40 -5.81
CA VAL A 28 29.38 6.68 -5.74
C VAL A 28 29.21 7.16 -4.30
N LEU A 29 28.90 6.26 -3.35
CA LEU A 29 28.81 6.60 -1.93
C LEU A 29 30.15 7.08 -1.36
N LYS A 30 31.26 6.47 -1.78
CA LYS A 30 32.59 6.90 -1.37
C LYS A 30 32.96 8.27 -1.96
N GLU A 31 32.70 8.47 -3.25
CA GLU A 31 32.90 9.78 -3.91
C GLU A 31 32.05 10.87 -3.26
N ALA A 32 30.82 10.54 -2.85
CA ALA A 32 29.94 11.46 -2.14
C ALA A 32 30.49 11.84 -0.76
N ALA A 33 30.96 10.86 0.02
CA ALA A 33 31.57 11.10 1.33
C ALA A 33 32.85 11.94 1.22
N ASP A 34 33.77 11.55 0.33
CA ASP A 34 35.04 12.24 0.10
C ASP A 34 34.82 13.69 -0.38
N SER A 35 33.85 13.90 -1.28
CA SER A 35 33.47 15.24 -1.77
C SER A 35 32.85 16.10 -0.67
N PHE A 36 31.97 15.52 0.16
CA PHE A 36 31.29 16.26 1.22
C PHE A 36 32.26 16.64 2.35
N GLU A 37 33.18 15.75 2.72
CA GLU A 37 34.22 16.06 3.72
C GLU A 37 35.07 17.26 3.30
N LYS A 38 35.42 17.32 2.01
CA LYS A 38 36.25 18.39 1.45
C LYS A 38 35.52 19.71 1.24
N GLU A 39 34.32 19.67 0.65
CA GLU A 39 33.62 20.87 0.18
C GLU A 39 32.52 21.35 1.14
N GLN A 40 32.18 20.53 2.17
CA GLN A 40 31.07 20.75 3.12
C GLN A 40 29.71 20.92 2.42
N LYS A 41 29.60 20.40 1.20
CA LYS A 41 28.39 20.35 0.37
C LYS A 41 28.52 19.21 -0.64
N PHE A 42 27.38 18.71 -1.13
CA PHE A 42 27.39 17.80 -2.27
C PHE A 42 27.54 18.58 -3.57
N LEU A 43 28.40 18.10 -4.48
CA LEU A 43 28.51 18.63 -5.83
C LEU A 43 27.33 18.15 -6.70
N ASP A 44 26.96 18.94 -7.71
CA ASP A 44 25.81 18.65 -8.57
C ASP A 44 25.93 17.27 -9.26
N ASP A 45 27.13 16.91 -9.74
CA ASP A 45 27.40 15.60 -10.35
C ASP A 45 27.25 14.45 -9.34
N VAL A 46 27.58 14.69 -8.07
CA VAL A 46 27.43 13.71 -6.99
C VAL A 46 25.95 13.54 -6.63
N LEU A 47 25.20 14.64 -6.53
CA LEU A 47 23.76 14.62 -6.30
C LEU A 47 23.02 13.89 -7.42
N LEU A 48 23.38 14.15 -8.68
CA LEU A 48 22.80 13.47 -9.82
C LEU A 48 23.08 11.96 -9.80
N ASN A 49 24.30 11.55 -9.44
CA ASN A 49 24.65 10.13 -9.31
C ASN A 49 23.94 9.46 -8.14
N LEU A 50 23.81 10.14 -6.99
CA LEU A 50 23.01 9.65 -5.87
C LEU A 50 21.54 9.54 -6.26
N TYR A 51 21.00 10.50 -7.01
CA TYR A 51 19.62 10.50 -7.48
C TYR A 51 19.37 9.33 -8.44
N ASN A 52 20.30 9.07 -9.36
CA ASN A 52 20.22 7.92 -10.26
C ASN A 52 20.25 6.57 -9.53
N ILE A 53 20.78 6.50 -8.30
CA ILE A 53 20.81 5.28 -7.48
C ILE A 53 19.56 5.17 -6.59
N PHE A 54 19.16 6.28 -5.95
CA PHE A 54 18.20 6.26 -4.84
C PHE A 54 16.84 6.91 -5.18
N GLY A 55 16.73 7.61 -6.31
CA GLY A 55 15.51 8.25 -6.82
C GLY A 55 14.82 9.13 -5.76
N ASP A 56 13.50 9.01 -5.68
CA ASP A 56 12.62 9.76 -4.77
C ASP A 56 13.01 9.63 -3.29
N ALA A 57 13.69 8.54 -2.91
CA ALA A 57 14.16 8.37 -1.54
C ALA A 57 15.25 9.41 -1.18
N LEU A 58 16.07 9.81 -2.15
CA LEU A 58 17.05 10.88 -1.96
C LEU A 58 16.37 12.25 -1.85
N GLU A 59 15.42 12.55 -2.73
CA GLU A 59 14.67 13.82 -2.69
C GLU A 59 13.99 14.01 -1.34
N ARG A 60 13.31 12.98 -0.85
CA ARG A 60 12.66 13.02 0.47
C ARG A 60 13.64 13.17 1.61
N ALA A 61 14.83 12.57 1.52
CA ALA A 61 15.89 12.74 2.52
C ALA A 61 16.45 14.17 2.52
N LEU A 62 16.63 14.78 1.34
CA LEU A 62 17.07 16.16 1.17
C LEU A 62 16.01 17.14 1.70
N GLU A 63 14.72 16.94 1.40
CA GLU A 63 13.63 17.75 1.95
C GLU A 63 13.62 17.73 3.49
N LEU A 64 13.85 16.56 4.09
CA LEU A 64 13.91 16.42 5.56
C LEU A 64 15.13 17.11 6.16
N TYR A 65 16.27 17.08 5.47
CA TYR A 65 17.49 17.79 5.85
C TYR A 65 17.29 19.32 5.76
N GLU A 66 16.78 19.82 4.63
CA GLU A 66 16.55 21.26 4.40
C GLU A 66 15.52 21.86 5.36
N ARG A 67 14.51 21.08 5.75
CA ARG A 67 13.52 21.47 6.77
C ARG A 67 14.07 21.42 8.21
N GLY A 68 15.35 21.09 8.40
CA GLY A 68 15.98 20.97 9.71
C GLY A 68 15.41 19.85 10.58
N ARG A 69 14.71 18.87 9.97
CA ARG A 69 14.04 17.75 10.67
C ARG A 69 15.00 16.62 11.02
N ILE A 70 16.21 16.63 10.45
CA ILE A 70 17.30 15.70 10.77
C ILE A 70 18.45 16.53 11.35
N THR A 71 18.61 16.48 12.68
CA THR A 71 19.59 17.30 13.40
C THR A 71 20.90 16.57 13.70
N TYR A 72 20.93 15.23 13.68
CA TYR A 72 22.14 14.42 13.94
C TYR A 72 22.14 13.07 13.20
N ILE A 73 23.30 12.67 12.69
CA ILE A 73 23.58 11.32 12.18
C ILE A 73 24.81 10.80 12.93
N PHE A 74 24.71 9.68 13.63
CA PHE A 74 25.84 9.07 14.34
C PHE A 74 26.27 7.75 13.69
N PRO A 75 27.57 7.53 13.45
CA PRO A 75 28.09 6.20 13.13
C PRO A 75 28.10 5.34 14.39
N SER A 76 27.56 4.12 14.31
CA SER A 76 27.64 3.14 15.41
C SER A 76 28.96 2.37 15.33
N GLU A 77 29.78 2.43 16.39
CA GLU A 77 31.09 1.75 16.48
C GLU A 77 31.04 0.30 16.99
N SER A 78 29.86 -0.31 17.11
CA SER A 78 29.74 -1.73 17.45
C SER A 78 29.09 -2.52 16.33
N ALA A 79 29.90 -3.31 15.63
CA ALA A 79 29.45 -4.41 14.76
C ALA A 79 28.87 -5.55 15.62
N GLY A 80 27.76 -5.29 16.31
CA GLY A 80 26.86 -6.35 16.73
C GLY A 80 26.19 -6.87 15.47
N VAL A 81 26.31 -8.19 15.22
CA VAL A 81 25.58 -8.88 14.15
C VAL A 81 24.15 -8.35 14.14
N PRO A 82 23.72 -7.61 13.09
CA PRO A 82 22.32 -7.25 13.00
C PRO A 82 21.55 -8.57 12.87
N PRO A 83 20.38 -8.72 13.52
CA PRO A 83 19.49 -9.76 13.05
C PRO A 83 19.29 -9.49 11.56
N HIS A 84 19.75 -10.42 10.73
CA HIS A 84 19.49 -10.39 9.31
C HIS A 84 18.00 -10.65 9.17
N ASN A 85 17.18 -9.61 9.34
CA ASN A 85 15.76 -9.62 9.08
C ASN A 85 15.33 -8.25 8.55
N ASP A 86 15.07 -8.25 7.25
CA ASP A 86 14.03 -7.47 6.59
C ASP A 86 14.07 -5.94 6.78
N ARG A 87 15.14 -5.32 6.26
CA ARG A 87 15.03 -3.98 5.65
C ARG A 87 14.29 -4.06 4.31
N HIS A 88 13.01 -4.40 4.41
CA HIS A 88 11.96 -4.25 3.41
C HIS A 88 10.63 -4.17 4.17
N THR A 89 10.49 -3.24 5.12
CA THR A 89 9.25 -3.06 5.89
C THR A 89 8.17 -2.28 5.13
N ALA A 90 8.21 -2.41 3.81
CA ALA A 90 7.04 -2.47 2.95
C ALA A 90 7.22 -3.73 2.10
N ARG A 91 6.94 -4.90 2.69
CA ARG A 91 6.47 -6.00 1.85
C ARG A 91 5.20 -5.47 1.24
N TYR A 92 5.31 -5.07 -0.03
CA TYR A 92 4.18 -4.80 -0.88
C TYR A 92 3.15 -5.89 -0.57
N LEU A 93 1.92 -5.48 -0.23
CA LEU A 93 0.74 -6.31 -0.42
C LEU A 93 0.97 -7.17 -1.67
N VAL A 94 0.78 -8.49 -1.52
CA VAL A 94 1.18 -9.54 -2.47
C VAL A 94 1.24 -9.04 -3.91
N GLN A 95 2.37 -9.32 -4.58
CA GLN A 95 2.66 -8.83 -5.95
C GLN A 95 1.52 -9.08 -6.94
N ASN A 96 0.62 -10.02 -6.68
CA ASN A 96 -0.51 -10.35 -7.53
C ASN A 96 -1.83 -9.91 -6.88
N ALA A 97 -2.67 -9.23 -7.66
CA ALA A 97 -4.05 -8.93 -7.33
C ALA A 97 -5.01 -9.80 -8.14
N THR A 98 -6.12 -10.21 -7.53
CA THR A 98 -7.25 -10.83 -8.21
C THR A 98 -8.24 -9.76 -8.62
N CYS A 99 -8.47 -9.62 -9.92
CA CYS A 99 -9.45 -8.73 -10.50
C CYS A 99 -10.73 -9.53 -10.80
N PHE A 100 -11.86 -9.01 -10.35
CA PHE A 100 -13.18 -9.57 -10.59
C PHE A 100 -14.09 -8.50 -11.20
N GLY A 101 -14.48 -8.70 -12.46
CA GLY A 101 -15.38 -7.82 -13.19
C GLY A 101 -16.78 -8.44 -13.30
N THR A 102 -17.79 -7.66 -12.96
CA THR A 102 -19.21 -8.00 -13.08
C THR A 102 -19.95 -6.86 -13.77
N GLU A 103 -21.21 -7.04 -14.16
CA GLU A 103 -22.05 -5.95 -14.70
C GLU A 103 -22.13 -4.71 -13.78
N ASN A 104 -21.93 -4.91 -12.47
CA ASN A 104 -22.00 -3.84 -11.47
C ASN A 104 -20.69 -3.07 -11.33
N GLY A 105 -19.56 -3.59 -11.82
CA GLY A 105 -18.27 -2.92 -11.75
C GLY A 105 -17.08 -3.86 -11.57
N LEU A 106 -15.93 -3.27 -11.23
CA LEU A 106 -14.65 -3.94 -11.08
C LEU A 106 -14.22 -3.95 -9.62
N LYS A 107 -13.90 -5.14 -9.09
CA LYS A 107 -13.30 -5.35 -7.78
C LYS A 107 -11.86 -5.84 -7.94
N VAL A 108 -10.90 -5.18 -7.30
CA VAL A 108 -9.50 -5.60 -7.27
C VAL A 108 -9.14 -5.98 -5.84
N THR A 109 -8.74 -7.24 -5.64
CA THR A 109 -8.48 -7.81 -4.31
C THR A 109 -7.04 -8.26 -4.19
N VAL A 110 -6.41 -7.92 -3.07
CA VAL A 110 -5.09 -8.40 -2.65
C VAL A 110 -5.21 -9.04 -1.28
N GLU A 111 -4.44 -10.08 -1.03
CA GLU A 111 -4.39 -10.76 0.26
C GLU A 111 -2.95 -10.85 0.73
N ASP A 112 -2.72 -10.79 2.03
CA ASP A 112 -1.42 -11.06 2.62
C ASP A 112 -1.53 -12.02 3.80
N ALA A 113 -0.67 -13.04 3.77
CA ALA A 113 -0.49 -14.04 4.82
C ALA A 113 -1.77 -14.68 5.40
N LYS A 114 -2.88 -14.66 4.65
CA LYS A 114 -4.21 -15.10 5.12
C LYS A 114 -4.74 -14.36 6.36
N CYS A 115 -4.13 -13.23 6.70
CA CYS A 115 -4.47 -12.43 7.88
C CYS A 115 -4.90 -11.00 7.52
N MET A 116 -4.73 -10.63 6.25
CA MET A 116 -5.15 -9.33 5.74
C MET A 116 -5.67 -9.49 4.31
N GLN A 117 -6.77 -8.81 3.99
CA GLN A 117 -7.30 -8.69 2.65
C GLN A 117 -7.64 -7.23 2.39
N ALA A 118 -7.25 -6.71 1.24
CA ALA A 118 -7.65 -5.39 0.76
C ALA A 118 -8.42 -5.51 -0.55
N SER A 119 -9.51 -4.79 -0.66
CA SER A 119 -10.37 -4.76 -1.85
C SER A 119 -10.65 -3.33 -2.26
N ALA A 120 -10.40 -2.98 -3.51
CA ALA A 120 -10.88 -1.74 -4.12
C ALA A 120 -12.07 -2.07 -5.04
N TYR A 121 -13.20 -1.41 -4.84
CA TYR A 121 -14.39 -1.58 -5.68
C TYR A 121 -14.69 -0.29 -6.44
N ILE A 122 -14.75 -0.41 -7.75
CA ILE A 122 -15.03 0.67 -8.71
C ILE A 122 -16.35 0.32 -9.41
N PRO A 123 -17.45 1.01 -9.09
CA PRO A 123 -18.74 0.79 -9.73
C PRO A 123 -18.69 1.03 -11.24
N ALA A 124 -19.52 0.32 -12.02
CA ALA A 124 -19.57 0.43 -13.47
C ALA A 124 -19.87 1.87 -13.96
N HIS A 125 -20.66 2.64 -13.19
CA HIS A 125 -21.01 4.02 -13.53
C HIS A 125 -19.84 5.02 -13.40
N VAL A 126 -18.72 4.63 -12.78
CA VAL A 126 -17.51 5.46 -12.73
C VAL A 126 -16.80 5.47 -14.08
N PHE A 127 -17.03 4.45 -14.91
CA PHE A 127 -16.43 4.34 -16.23
C PHE A 127 -17.31 5.02 -17.27
N GLN A 128 -16.70 5.74 -18.22
CA GLN A 128 -17.42 6.29 -19.37
C GLN A 128 -18.04 5.18 -20.24
N VAL A 129 -17.32 4.06 -20.38
CA VAL A 129 -17.77 2.87 -21.10
C VAL A 129 -17.35 1.64 -20.30
N PHE A 130 -18.33 0.83 -19.90
CA PHE A 130 -18.11 -0.45 -19.22
C PHE A 130 -18.91 -1.54 -19.92
N ASN A 131 -18.23 -2.36 -20.73
CA ASN A 131 -18.85 -3.43 -21.50
C ASN A 131 -18.32 -4.78 -21.04
N LEU A 132 -19.23 -5.62 -20.55
CA LEU A 132 -18.90 -6.96 -20.09
C LEU A 132 -19.86 -7.97 -20.74
N LYS A 133 -19.31 -9.02 -21.36
CA LYS A 133 -20.11 -10.11 -21.96
C LYS A 133 -20.50 -11.17 -20.94
N GLU A 134 -19.59 -11.45 -20.01
CA GLU A 134 -19.71 -12.44 -18.93
C GLU A 134 -18.81 -12.02 -17.77
N ASP A 135 -19.10 -12.50 -16.56
CA ASP A 135 -18.24 -12.23 -15.41
C ASP A 135 -16.82 -12.76 -15.65
N VAL A 136 -15.85 -11.90 -15.36
CA VAL A 136 -14.43 -12.19 -15.58
C VAL A 136 -13.69 -12.19 -14.26
N ILE A 137 -12.83 -13.19 -14.10
CA ILE A 137 -11.90 -13.27 -12.98
C ILE A 137 -10.53 -13.62 -13.51
N PHE A 138 -9.52 -12.87 -13.09
CA PHE A 138 -8.13 -13.10 -13.48
C PHE A 138 -7.19 -12.51 -12.44
N ARG A 139 -5.95 -13.00 -12.41
CA ARG A 139 -4.90 -12.40 -11.58
C ARG A 139 -3.87 -11.67 -12.43
N VAL A 140 -3.40 -10.53 -11.94
CA VAL A 140 -2.34 -9.73 -12.57
C VAL A 140 -1.31 -9.33 -11.52
N ASN A 141 -0.08 -9.07 -11.97
CA ASN A 141 0.90 -8.44 -11.10
C ASN A 141 0.49 -6.98 -10.86
N LEU A 142 0.12 -6.65 -9.63
CA LEU A 142 -0.38 -5.33 -9.25
C LEU A 142 0.70 -4.26 -9.39
N ASN A 143 1.96 -4.57 -9.11
CA ASN A 143 3.05 -3.60 -9.27
C ASN A 143 3.20 -3.20 -10.74
N ILE A 144 3.19 -4.16 -11.65
CA ILE A 144 3.25 -3.88 -13.10
C ILE A 144 2.02 -3.08 -13.54
N LEU A 145 0.82 -3.43 -13.06
CA LEU A 145 -0.40 -2.68 -13.37
C LEU A 145 -0.30 -1.23 -12.90
N VAL A 146 0.15 -1.00 -11.66
CA VAL A 146 0.33 0.34 -11.10
C VAL A 146 1.41 1.10 -11.86
N GLU A 147 2.55 0.48 -12.19
CA GLU A 147 3.59 1.10 -13.01
C GLU A 147 3.05 1.53 -14.38
N CYS A 148 2.25 0.69 -15.04
CA CYS A 148 1.58 1.04 -16.29
C CYS A 148 0.64 2.24 -16.13
N LEU A 149 -0.21 2.22 -15.10
CA LEU A 149 -1.15 3.32 -14.83
C LEU A 149 -0.42 4.62 -14.43
N CYS A 150 0.77 4.51 -13.84
CA CYS A 150 1.54 5.65 -13.35
C CYS A 150 2.46 6.30 -14.40
N MET A 151 2.61 5.71 -15.60
CA MET A 151 3.55 6.23 -16.63
C MET A 151 3.32 7.71 -16.99
N PHE A 152 2.09 8.19 -16.86
CA PHE A 152 1.69 9.56 -17.17
C PHE A 152 1.14 10.34 -15.96
N TRP A 153 1.28 9.79 -14.74
CA TRP A 153 0.67 10.34 -13.54
C TRP A 153 1.21 11.72 -13.15
N SER A 154 2.49 11.99 -13.43
CA SER A 154 3.13 13.29 -13.18
C SER A 154 2.52 14.44 -13.97
N ASN A 155 1.86 14.16 -15.11
CA ASN A 155 1.24 15.17 -15.96
C ASN A 155 -0.26 15.39 -15.69
N ILE A 156 -0.94 14.46 -15.02
CA ILE A 156 -2.39 14.55 -14.71
C ILE A 156 -2.72 15.77 -13.84
N ASN A 157 -1.76 16.23 -13.02
CA ASN A 157 -1.93 17.40 -12.16
C ASN A 157 -1.60 18.75 -12.86
N CYS A 158 -1.19 18.72 -14.13
CA CYS A 158 -0.96 19.93 -14.92
C CYS A 158 -2.26 20.38 -15.59
N GLN A 159 -2.61 21.66 -15.45
CA GLN A 159 -3.84 22.19 -16.06
C GLN A 159 -3.84 21.99 -17.58
N GLY A 160 -4.81 21.21 -18.08
CA GLY A 160 -5.04 20.99 -19.50
C GLY A 160 -4.62 19.63 -20.05
N SER A 161 -3.97 18.75 -19.27
CA SER A 161 -3.76 17.35 -19.69
C SER A 161 -5.06 16.56 -19.55
N SER A 162 -5.38 15.77 -20.58
CA SER A 162 -6.47 14.80 -20.58
C SER A 162 -5.89 13.42 -20.88
N VAL A 163 -5.91 12.54 -19.89
CA VAL A 163 -5.47 11.15 -20.06
C VAL A 163 -6.68 10.25 -20.22
N ALA A 164 -6.75 9.51 -21.32
CA ALA A 164 -7.75 8.47 -21.53
C ALA A 164 -7.16 7.08 -21.22
N LEU A 165 -7.91 6.27 -20.48
CA LEU A 165 -7.54 4.90 -20.12
C LEU A 165 -8.56 3.92 -20.69
N GLN A 166 -8.09 2.87 -21.34
CA GLN A 166 -8.92 1.74 -21.75
C GLN A 166 -8.30 0.43 -21.27
N LEU A 167 -9.13 -0.42 -20.67
CA LEU A 167 -8.77 -1.76 -20.22
C LEU A 167 -9.53 -2.79 -21.05
N PHE A 168 -8.81 -3.73 -21.64
CA PHE A 168 -9.37 -4.81 -22.43
C PHE A 168 -8.93 -6.16 -21.87
N TYR A 169 -9.89 -7.06 -21.71
CA TYR A 169 -9.65 -8.44 -21.33
C TYR A 169 -10.61 -9.36 -22.09
N GLU A 170 -10.07 -10.38 -22.74
CA GLU A 170 -10.84 -11.34 -23.53
C GLU A 170 -10.70 -12.75 -22.96
N LYS A 171 -11.79 -13.30 -22.43
CA LYS A 171 -11.82 -14.67 -21.91
C LYS A 171 -12.22 -15.63 -23.02
N PHE A 172 -11.27 -16.40 -23.56
CA PHE A 172 -11.60 -17.50 -24.48
C PHE A 172 -11.82 -18.80 -23.71
N LEU A 173 -13.10 -19.16 -23.53
CA LEU A 173 -13.56 -20.39 -22.86
C LEU A 173 -12.99 -21.70 -23.44
N GLN A 174 -12.45 -21.71 -24.67
CA GLN A 174 -12.04 -22.95 -25.35
C GLN A 174 -10.55 -23.32 -25.25
N LYS A 175 -9.67 -22.46 -24.73
CA LYS A 175 -8.21 -22.72 -24.80
C LYS A 175 -7.49 -22.94 -23.47
N GLY A 176 -8.17 -22.85 -22.32
CA GLY A 176 -7.55 -23.14 -21.01
C GLY A 176 -6.35 -22.27 -20.62
N ASN A 177 -6.04 -21.24 -21.41
CA ASN A 177 -4.95 -20.29 -21.16
C ASN A 177 -5.58 -18.91 -21.04
N GLY A 178 -5.41 -18.26 -19.88
CA GLY A 178 -5.76 -16.84 -19.69
C GLY A 178 -5.09 -15.96 -20.75
N HIS A 179 -5.80 -14.93 -21.21
CA HIS A 179 -5.28 -13.95 -22.16
C HIS A 179 -4.76 -12.72 -21.39
N PRO A 180 -3.74 -12.02 -21.91
CA PRO A 180 -3.25 -10.83 -21.23
C PRO A 180 -4.34 -9.76 -21.12
N VAL A 181 -4.26 -8.95 -20.06
CA VAL A 181 -5.00 -7.70 -19.97
C VAL A 181 -4.24 -6.65 -20.75
N THR A 182 -4.90 -6.01 -21.69
CA THR A 182 -4.35 -4.88 -22.44
C THR A 182 -4.78 -3.58 -21.77
N VAL A 183 -3.81 -2.72 -21.48
CA VAL A 183 -3.98 -1.38 -20.93
C VAL A 183 -3.54 -0.40 -22.01
N LEU A 184 -4.48 0.39 -22.53
CA LEU A 184 -4.21 1.46 -23.48
C LEU A 184 -4.35 2.80 -22.76
N ILE A 185 -3.31 3.62 -22.82
CA ILE A 185 -3.29 4.96 -22.23
C ILE A 185 -2.99 5.96 -23.34
N GLU A 186 -3.86 6.96 -23.51
CA GLU A 186 -3.66 8.05 -24.45
C GLU A 186 -3.50 9.37 -23.68
N GLU A 187 -2.40 10.08 -23.92
CA GLU A 187 -2.16 11.45 -23.44
C GLU A 187 -1.62 12.29 -24.61
N ASP A 188 -2.25 13.42 -24.91
CA ASP A 188 -1.82 14.38 -25.94
C ASP A 188 -1.48 13.73 -27.31
N GLY A 189 -2.24 12.71 -27.70
CA GLY A 189 -2.05 11.95 -28.94
C GLY A 189 -0.93 10.89 -28.91
N ILE A 190 -0.24 10.74 -27.78
CA ILE A 190 0.68 9.63 -27.53
C ILE A 190 -0.11 8.46 -26.95
N ILE A 191 -0.07 7.32 -27.64
CA ILE A 191 -0.74 6.09 -27.20
C ILE A 191 0.30 5.10 -26.69
N THR A 192 0.10 4.64 -25.45
CA THR A 192 0.88 3.58 -24.82
C THR A 192 0.05 2.31 -24.73
N ASP A 193 0.60 1.22 -25.25
CA ASP A 193 -0.01 -0.12 -25.23
C ASP A 193 0.80 -1.04 -24.32
N CYS A 194 0.18 -1.44 -23.21
CA CYS A 194 0.75 -2.36 -22.24
C CYS A 194 -0.04 -3.67 -22.22
N SER A 195 0.64 -4.79 -22.46
CA SER A 195 0.06 -6.14 -22.40
C SER A 195 0.55 -6.88 -21.16
N LEU A 196 -0.34 -7.04 -20.17
CA LEU A 196 -0.03 -7.65 -18.88
C LEU A 196 -0.46 -9.11 -18.86
N LYS A 197 0.49 -10.01 -18.58
CA LYS A 197 0.18 -11.44 -18.44
C LYS A 197 -0.74 -11.69 -17.26
N THR A 198 -1.75 -12.52 -17.47
CA THR A 198 -2.66 -12.95 -16.41
C THR A 198 -2.28 -14.32 -15.86
N GLN A 199 -2.76 -14.61 -14.66
CA GLN A 199 -2.67 -15.90 -13.98
C GLN A 199 -4.08 -16.39 -13.64
N GLU A 200 -4.22 -17.71 -13.46
CA GLU A 200 -5.42 -18.31 -12.87
C GLU A 200 -5.66 -17.75 -11.46
N PRO A 201 -6.92 -17.48 -11.08
CA PRO A 201 -7.24 -17.00 -9.73
C PRO A 201 -6.96 -18.06 -8.67
N ASP A 202 -6.43 -17.63 -7.53
CA ASP A 202 -6.39 -18.48 -6.32
C ASP A 202 -7.74 -18.39 -5.61
N GLU A 203 -8.05 -19.38 -4.76
CA GLU A 203 -9.14 -19.26 -3.81
C GLU A 203 -8.86 -18.11 -2.83
N LEU A 204 -9.69 -17.07 -2.90
CA LEU A 204 -9.66 -15.96 -1.95
C LEU A 204 -10.32 -16.37 -0.63
N LEU A 205 -9.84 -15.81 0.46
CA LEU A 205 -10.50 -15.91 1.74
C LEU A 205 -11.79 -15.10 1.73
N ASP A 206 -12.84 -15.68 2.29
CA ASP A 206 -14.12 -15.02 2.45
C ASP A 206 -14.11 -14.18 3.74
N PHE A 207 -13.38 -13.06 3.71
CA PHE A 207 -13.48 -12.05 4.75
C PHE A 207 -14.76 -11.25 4.53
N HIS A 208 -15.77 -11.54 5.35
CA HIS A 208 -17.03 -10.82 5.32
C HIS A 208 -17.54 -10.55 6.72
N LEU A 209 -17.93 -9.30 6.96
CA LEU A 209 -18.57 -8.88 8.20
C LEU A 209 -20.07 -8.71 7.93
N GLU A 210 -20.83 -9.74 8.29
CA GLU A 210 -22.29 -9.64 8.22
C GLU A 210 -22.79 -8.51 9.12
N PRO A 211 -23.74 -7.68 8.66
CA PRO A 211 -24.26 -6.56 9.45
C PRO A 211 -24.75 -6.95 10.85
N GLU A 212 -25.27 -8.17 10.98
CA GLU A 212 -25.77 -8.75 12.24
C GLU A 212 -24.65 -9.10 13.24
N ASN A 213 -23.43 -9.35 12.74
CA ASN A 213 -22.27 -9.72 13.53
C ASN A 213 -21.37 -8.52 13.89
N VAL A 214 -21.69 -7.32 13.39
CA VAL A 214 -20.94 -6.10 13.72
C VAL A 214 -21.20 -5.73 15.17
N LEU A 215 -20.15 -5.84 15.99
CA LEU A 215 -20.17 -5.54 17.41
C LEU A 215 -20.05 -4.05 17.68
N ASN A 216 -19.08 -3.42 17.02
CA ASN A 216 -18.76 -2.00 17.13
C ASN A 216 -18.61 -1.39 15.75
N LYS A 217 -19.11 -0.18 15.58
CA LYS A 217 -19.03 0.61 14.35
C LYS A 217 -18.73 2.06 14.68
N VAL A 218 -17.64 2.58 14.12
CA VAL A 218 -17.24 3.98 14.24
C VAL A 218 -17.03 4.56 12.85
N VAL A 219 -17.61 5.72 12.56
CA VAL A 219 -17.44 6.44 11.30
C VAL A 219 -16.82 7.79 11.59
N LEU A 220 -15.66 8.04 10.98
CA LEU A 220 -14.82 9.21 11.23
C LEU A 220 -14.48 9.91 9.91
N GLN A 221 -14.20 11.21 9.98
CA GLN A 221 -13.44 11.88 8.94
C GLN A 221 -12.00 11.33 8.93
N THR A 222 -11.44 11.12 7.73
CA THR A 222 -10.11 10.48 7.60
C THR A 222 -8.98 11.33 8.20
N GLU A 223 -9.14 12.65 8.26
CA GLU A 223 -8.18 13.57 8.88
C GLU A 223 -7.94 13.27 10.36
N LEU A 224 -9.00 13.02 11.14
CA LEU A 224 -8.89 12.67 12.56
C LEU A 224 -8.08 11.39 12.75
N LEU A 225 -8.40 10.35 11.98
CA LEU A 225 -7.70 9.07 12.09
C LEU A 225 -6.25 9.20 11.62
N LYS A 226 -5.98 10.01 10.59
CA LYS A 226 -4.63 10.26 10.07
C LYS A 226 -3.74 10.94 11.10
N ASP A 227 -4.23 11.98 11.77
CA ASP A 227 -3.48 12.71 12.79
C ASP A 227 -3.11 11.78 13.95
N ILE A 228 -4.09 11.07 14.48
CA ILE A 228 -3.90 10.11 15.59
C ILE A 228 -2.90 9.04 15.25
N LEU A 229 -3.05 8.44 14.07
CA LEU A 229 -2.18 7.37 13.63
C LEU A 229 -0.75 7.84 13.31
N SER A 230 -0.56 9.12 13.01
CA SER A 230 0.77 9.70 12.78
C SER A 230 1.59 9.89 14.07
N GLU A 231 0.90 9.97 15.22
CA GLU A 231 1.50 10.09 16.55
C GLU A 231 1.84 8.73 17.20
N LEU A 232 1.45 7.61 16.57
CA LEU A 232 1.72 6.28 17.11
C LEU A 232 3.19 5.88 17.02
N ASP A 233 3.64 5.09 17.99
CA ASP A 233 5.00 4.57 18.01
C ASP A 233 5.21 3.53 16.90
N SER A 234 5.89 3.95 15.83
CA SER A 234 6.19 3.09 14.68
C SER A 234 7.11 1.91 14.97
N THR A 235 7.75 1.87 16.15
CA THR A 235 8.61 0.78 16.64
C THR A 235 7.82 -0.37 17.26
N SER A 236 6.51 -0.19 17.51
CA SER A 236 5.66 -1.26 18.03
C SER A 236 5.33 -2.31 16.98
N ASP A 237 5.30 -3.58 17.37
CA ASP A 237 4.86 -4.67 16.51
C ASP A 237 3.33 -4.77 16.41
N PHE A 238 2.63 -4.28 17.43
CA PHE A 238 1.18 -4.43 17.60
C PHE A 238 0.49 -3.10 17.88
N ILE A 239 -0.78 -3.04 17.50
CA ILE A 239 -1.70 -1.94 17.82
C ILE A 239 -2.95 -2.54 18.45
N GLU A 240 -3.33 -2.01 19.60
CA GLU A 240 -4.51 -2.43 20.34
C GLU A 240 -5.63 -1.40 20.14
N LEU A 241 -6.82 -1.89 19.82
CA LEU A 241 -8.03 -1.11 19.71
C LEU A 241 -8.96 -1.49 20.86
N PHE A 242 -9.30 -0.49 21.68
CA PHE A 242 -10.29 -0.61 22.74
C PHE A 242 -11.54 0.17 22.35
N LEU A 243 -12.70 -0.47 22.29
CA LEU A 243 -13.99 0.12 21.96
C LEU A 243 -15.01 -0.20 23.06
N SER A 244 -15.80 0.77 23.50
CA SER A 244 -16.69 0.64 24.65
C SER A 244 -17.86 1.64 24.60
N PRO A 245 -19.05 1.29 25.12
CA PRO A 245 -20.15 2.25 25.31
C PRO A 245 -19.88 3.25 26.45
N ALA A 246 -18.85 3.03 27.27
CA ALA A 246 -18.46 3.89 28.38
C ALA A 246 -17.02 4.41 28.20
N PRO A 247 -16.64 5.55 28.84
CA PRO A 247 -15.28 6.09 28.79
C PRO A 247 -14.22 5.01 29.05
N PRO A 248 -13.12 4.98 28.28
CA PRO A 248 -12.66 6.01 27.33
C PRO A 248 -13.30 5.95 25.92
N PHE A 249 -14.39 5.19 25.72
CA PHE A 249 -15.10 5.00 24.45
C PHE A 249 -14.29 4.35 23.34
N PHE A 250 -13.32 5.05 22.76
CA PHE A 250 -12.41 4.50 21.77
C PHE A 250 -10.98 4.94 22.07
N ARG A 251 -10.12 3.95 22.33
CA ARG A 251 -8.70 4.17 22.59
C ARG A 251 -7.87 3.30 21.66
N ILE A 252 -6.81 3.90 21.11
CA ILE A 252 -5.78 3.21 20.35
C ILE A 252 -4.50 3.21 21.19
N SER A 253 -3.88 2.03 21.33
CA SER A 253 -2.66 1.86 22.12
C SER A 253 -1.56 1.19 21.30
N THR A 254 -0.32 1.61 21.52
CA THR A 254 0.89 0.93 21.01
C THR A 254 1.92 0.81 22.12
N THR A 255 2.65 -0.31 22.14
CA THR A 255 3.75 -0.55 23.09
C THR A 255 5.03 -0.69 22.29
N GLY A 256 5.84 0.38 22.24
CA GLY A 256 7.11 0.39 21.53
C GLY A 256 8.31 0.56 22.46
N LEU A 257 9.48 0.85 21.89
CA LEU A 257 10.73 0.94 22.64
C LEU A 257 10.75 2.10 23.64
N ALA A 258 10.04 3.18 23.33
CA ALA A 258 9.95 4.38 24.18
C ALA A 258 8.91 4.25 25.30
N GLY A 259 8.11 3.17 25.30
CA GLY A 259 7.04 2.93 26.26
C GLY A 259 5.68 2.74 25.59
N ILE A 260 4.63 2.92 26.39
CA ILE A 260 3.24 2.76 25.95
C ILE A 260 2.69 4.13 25.54
N CYS A 261 2.11 4.21 24.35
CA CYS A 261 1.35 5.35 23.87
C CYS A 261 -0.14 4.99 23.89
N HIS A 262 -0.96 5.87 24.47
CA HIS A 262 -2.42 5.75 24.48
C HIS A 262 -3.00 7.02 23.87
N ILE A 263 -3.84 6.87 22.84
CA ILE A 263 -4.56 7.97 22.22
C ILE A 263 -6.06 7.66 22.30
N GLU A 264 -6.82 8.58 22.89
CA GLU A 264 -8.28 8.47 23.02
C GLU A 264 -8.94 9.30 21.92
N LEU A 265 -9.89 8.68 21.22
CA LEU A 265 -10.67 9.33 20.18
C LEU A 265 -11.91 9.97 20.80
N PRO A 266 -12.33 11.15 20.29
CA PRO A 266 -13.64 11.67 20.62
C PRO A 266 -14.73 10.68 20.17
N HIS A 267 -15.79 10.56 20.97
CA HIS A 267 -16.97 9.75 20.67
C HIS A 267 -18.10 10.55 20.01
N ASP A 268 -18.00 11.88 20.08
CA ASP A 268 -18.89 12.87 19.49
C ASP A 268 -18.09 14.07 18.96
N GLY A 269 -18.71 14.86 18.07
CA GLY A 269 -18.08 16.06 17.51
C GLY A 269 -18.13 16.10 15.98
N GLU A 270 -17.58 17.17 15.40
CA GLU A 270 -17.64 17.43 13.96
C GLU A 270 -16.92 16.37 13.12
N LEU A 271 -15.86 15.77 13.66
CA LEU A 271 -15.04 14.77 12.97
C LEU A 271 -15.55 13.33 13.17
N VAL A 272 -16.62 13.15 13.94
CA VAL A 272 -17.22 11.85 14.28
C VAL A 272 -18.65 11.80 13.75
N ASP A 273 -18.85 11.10 12.64
CA ASP A 273 -20.16 11.01 12.01
C ASP A 273 -21.09 10.02 12.73
N ASN A 274 -20.52 8.93 13.27
CA ASN A 274 -21.28 7.89 13.94
C ASN A 274 -20.40 7.12 14.92
N PHE A 275 -20.88 6.93 16.14
CA PHE A 275 -20.24 6.11 17.16
C PHE A 275 -21.26 5.12 17.73
N GLN A 276 -21.13 3.84 17.36
CA GLN A 276 -22.04 2.78 17.76
C GLN A 276 -21.24 1.64 18.38
N CYS A 277 -21.23 1.59 19.72
CA CYS A 277 -20.63 0.50 20.50
C CYS A 277 -21.68 -0.10 21.43
N THR A 278 -21.89 -1.40 21.34
CA THR A 278 -22.89 -2.12 22.18
C THR A 278 -22.23 -2.84 23.35
N SER A 279 -20.96 -3.22 23.22
CA SER A 279 -20.20 -3.93 24.23
C SER A 279 -18.75 -3.45 24.26
N THR A 280 -18.08 -3.66 25.40
CA THR A 280 -16.66 -3.38 25.52
C THR A 280 -15.85 -4.50 24.87
N ALA A 281 -14.99 -4.16 23.92
CA ALA A 281 -14.10 -5.08 23.24
C ALA A 281 -12.69 -4.50 23.16
N MET A 282 -11.69 -5.38 23.27
CA MET A 282 -10.29 -5.04 23.14
C MET A 282 -9.62 -6.07 22.22
N SER A 283 -9.04 -5.59 21.13
CA SER A 283 -8.47 -6.45 20.10
C SER A 283 -7.11 -5.91 19.67
N SER A 284 -6.14 -6.80 19.51
CA SER A 284 -4.78 -6.45 19.08
C SER A 284 -4.54 -6.92 17.64
N TYR A 285 -3.85 -6.09 16.86
CA TYR A 285 -3.53 -6.36 15.46
C TYR A 285 -2.04 -6.13 15.22
N LYS A 286 -1.47 -6.82 14.23
CA LYS A 286 -0.10 -6.51 13.79
C LYS A 286 -0.09 -5.13 13.15
N LEU A 287 0.76 -4.23 13.65
CA LEU A 287 0.87 -2.87 13.12
C LEU A 287 1.30 -2.90 11.64
N SER A 288 2.11 -3.88 11.24
CA SER A 288 2.51 -4.09 9.84
C SER A 288 1.34 -4.38 8.90
N HIS A 289 0.23 -4.96 9.38
CA HIS A 289 -0.98 -5.20 8.57
C HIS A 289 -1.91 -3.98 8.54
N ILE A 290 -1.82 -3.10 9.54
CA ILE A 290 -2.59 -1.86 9.61
C ILE A 290 -1.96 -0.79 8.72
N LYS A 291 -0.62 -0.72 8.66
CA LYS A 291 0.14 0.25 7.85
C LYS A 291 -0.35 0.39 6.40
N PRO A 292 -0.65 -0.71 5.65
CA PRO A 292 -1.21 -0.61 4.32
C PRO A 292 -2.61 0.04 4.25
N ALA A 293 -3.48 -0.21 5.24
CA ALA A 293 -4.81 0.41 5.31
C ALA A 293 -4.71 1.93 5.47
N MET A 294 -3.68 2.42 6.17
CA MET A 294 -3.44 3.85 6.35
C MET A 294 -3.17 4.60 5.04
N LYS A 295 -2.70 3.92 3.99
CA LYS A 295 -2.48 4.56 2.68
C LYS A 295 -3.79 5.09 2.06
N ALA A 296 -4.93 4.46 2.37
CA ALA A 296 -6.22 4.91 1.87
C ALA A 296 -6.69 6.23 2.53
N LEU A 297 -6.10 6.63 3.67
CA LEU A 297 -6.45 7.88 4.36
C LEU A 297 -6.11 9.13 3.54
N SER A 298 -5.17 9.05 2.58
CA SER A 298 -4.81 10.21 1.76
C SER A 298 -5.79 10.49 0.63
N CYS A 299 -6.54 9.48 0.16
CA CYS A 299 -7.48 9.61 -0.95
C CYS A 299 -8.95 9.53 -0.52
N ALA A 300 -9.24 9.00 0.66
CA ALA A 300 -10.59 8.91 1.19
C ALA A 300 -10.96 10.11 2.06
N ASN A 301 -12.25 10.45 2.11
CA ASN A 301 -12.76 11.52 2.97
C ASN A 301 -13.34 10.98 4.28
N LYS A 302 -13.90 9.76 4.24
CA LYS A 302 -14.51 9.11 5.39
C LYS A 302 -14.00 7.69 5.54
N VAL A 303 -13.93 7.22 6.78
CA VAL A 303 -13.59 5.85 7.13
C VAL A 303 -14.60 5.29 8.10
N SER A 304 -15.13 4.11 7.80
CA SER A 304 -15.93 3.30 8.71
C SER A 304 -15.06 2.17 9.26
N LEU A 305 -14.82 2.19 10.56
CA LEU A 305 -14.19 1.10 11.31
C LEU A 305 -15.28 0.20 11.88
N ARG A 306 -15.18 -1.11 11.62
CA ARG A 306 -16.09 -2.13 12.14
C ARG A 306 -15.31 -3.28 12.77
N THR A 307 -15.80 -3.82 13.87
CA THR A 307 -15.29 -5.07 14.46
C THR A 307 -16.44 -6.05 14.74
N ASP A 308 -16.18 -7.35 14.62
CA ASP A 308 -17.10 -8.41 15.06
C ASP A 308 -16.71 -8.98 16.43
N THR A 309 -17.48 -10.00 16.86
CA THR A 309 -17.24 -10.76 18.10
C THR A 309 -15.96 -11.58 18.09
N CYS A 310 -15.43 -11.91 16.91
CA CYS A 310 -14.17 -12.64 16.76
C CYS A 310 -12.96 -11.71 16.74
N GLY A 311 -13.19 -10.39 16.70
CA GLY A 311 -12.17 -9.35 16.61
C GLY A 311 -11.69 -9.09 15.17
N LEU A 312 -12.36 -9.60 14.13
CA LEU A 312 -12.04 -9.23 12.75
C LEU A 312 -12.30 -7.73 12.56
N LEU A 313 -11.27 -7.01 12.13
CA LEU A 313 -11.34 -5.59 11.87
C LEU A 313 -11.60 -5.31 10.41
N CYS A 314 -12.52 -4.40 10.12
CA CYS A 314 -12.72 -3.85 8.79
C CYS A 314 -12.59 -2.33 8.80
N PHE A 315 -11.72 -1.82 7.94
CA PHE A 315 -11.77 -0.43 7.51
C PHE A 315 -12.47 -0.36 6.15
N GLN A 316 -13.51 0.45 6.05
CA GLN A 316 -14.14 0.79 4.78
C GLN A 316 -13.96 2.29 4.52
N TYR A 317 -13.15 2.61 3.53
CA TYR A 317 -12.83 3.96 3.11
C TYR A 317 -13.76 4.39 1.97
N MET A 318 -14.35 5.57 2.10
CA MET A 318 -15.15 6.19 1.05
C MET A 318 -14.27 7.19 0.27
N VAL A 319 -14.03 6.88 -1.00
CA VAL A 319 -13.26 7.72 -1.93
C VAL A 319 -14.23 8.42 -2.87
N LYS A 320 -14.13 9.75 -2.98
CA LYS A 320 -14.88 10.51 -3.98
C LYS A 320 -13.98 10.86 -5.15
N THR A 321 -14.44 10.62 -6.37
CA THR A 321 -13.76 11.06 -7.59
C THR A 321 -13.99 12.57 -7.80
N ASP A 322 -13.20 13.17 -8.68
CA ASP A 322 -13.35 14.60 -9.04
C ASP A 322 -14.72 14.89 -9.69
N GLU A 323 -15.31 13.88 -10.34
CA GLU A 323 -16.67 13.92 -10.91
C GLU A 323 -17.77 13.71 -9.84
N GLY A 324 -17.40 13.46 -8.59
CA GLY A 324 -18.32 13.25 -7.47
C GLY A 324 -18.84 11.82 -7.32
N HIS A 325 -18.37 10.87 -8.14
CA HIS A 325 -18.70 9.46 -7.98
C HIS A 325 -18.08 8.89 -6.70
N THR A 326 -18.73 7.88 -6.11
CA THR A 326 -18.27 7.26 -4.86
C THR A 326 -17.73 5.86 -5.12
N CYS A 327 -16.48 5.64 -4.71
CA CYS A 327 -15.79 4.35 -4.71
C CYS A 327 -15.50 3.92 -3.27
N TYR A 328 -15.25 2.63 -3.09
CA TYR A 328 -14.94 2.08 -1.76
C TYR A 328 -13.65 1.26 -1.77
N ILE A 329 -12.87 1.41 -0.70
CA ILE A 329 -11.73 0.54 -0.41
C ILE A 329 -11.97 -0.12 0.94
N GLU A 330 -11.90 -1.44 0.98
CA GLU A 330 -12.08 -2.23 2.20
C GLU A 330 -10.78 -2.93 2.58
N TYR A 331 -10.45 -2.92 3.88
CA TYR A 331 -9.36 -3.68 4.45
C TYR A 331 -9.91 -4.54 5.58
N TYR A 332 -9.74 -5.86 5.47
CA TYR A 332 -10.04 -6.83 6.52
C TYR A 332 -8.73 -7.28 7.17
N ILE A 333 -8.69 -7.30 8.51
CA ILE A 333 -7.48 -7.62 9.27
C ILE A 333 -7.85 -8.52 10.44
N SER A 334 -7.28 -9.71 10.47
CA SER A 334 -7.47 -10.67 11.56
C SER A 334 -6.77 -10.20 12.84
N PRO A 335 -7.39 -10.40 14.02
CA PRO A 335 -6.77 -10.08 15.29
C PRO A 335 -5.66 -11.07 15.64
N VAL A 336 -4.82 -10.68 16.58
CA VAL A 336 -3.80 -11.51 17.21
C VAL A 336 -4.41 -12.15 18.45
N ILE A 337 -4.54 -13.48 18.44
CA ILE A 337 -5.22 -14.25 19.50
C ILE A 337 -4.33 -14.37 20.76
N ASP A 338 -3.00 -14.29 20.62
CA ASP A 338 -2.09 -14.20 21.75
C ASP A 338 -0.92 -13.25 21.45
N PRO A 339 -0.97 -11.98 21.91
CA PRO A 339 0.14 -11.05 21.73
C PRO A 339 1.33 -11.34 22.66
N ASN A 340 1.17 -12.21 23.67
CA ASN A 340 2.21 -12.53 24.67
C ASN A 340 2.73 -13.98 24.62
N GLY A 341 2.12 -14.87 23.82
CA GLY A 341 2.68 -16.19 23.48
C GLY A 341 1.66 -17.31 23.41
#